data_AF-A0A3D1JRW6-F1
#
_entry.id   AF-A0A3D1JRW6-F1
#
_cell.length_a   1.000
_cell.length_b   1.000
_cell.length_c   1.000
_cell.angle_alpha   90.00
_cell.angle_beta   90.00
_cell.angle_gamma   90.00
#
_symmetry.space_group_name_H-M   'P 1'
#
loop_
_entity.id
_entity.type
_entity.pdbx_description
1 polymer ?
#
loop_
_entity_poly.entity_id
_entity_poly.type
_entity_poly.pdbx_seq_one_letter_code
_entity_poly.pdbx_strand_id
1 'polypeptide(L)'
;MKIKSQKDFFSGLMFMGVGAAFAWGATTYSVGTGARMGPGYFPLMLGILLALIGGVITFKATVVETVDGDKIGHWAWKPLFFILLANVVFGILLAGLPSLGIPAMGLIVAIYALTFIASLAGKEFNAKAVFVLATVLAAGSYGAFVLALKLQFPVWPSFIVG
;
A
#
# COMPACT_ATOMS: atom_id res chain seq x y z
N MET A 1 10.52 24.41 21.92
CA MET A 1 10.43 22.93 21.87
C MET A 1 11.79 22.36 21.51
N LYS A 2 12.35 21.44 22.30
CA LYS A 2 13.54 20.67 21.91
C LYS A 2 13.04 19.40 21.20
N ILE A 3 13.45 19.17 19.96
CA ILE A 3 13.16 17.92 19.26
C ILE A 3 13.97 16.82 19.94
N LYS A 4 13.29 15.83 20.49
CA LYS A 4 13.91 14.71 21.21
C LYS A 4 14.23 13.57 20.25
N SER A 5 13.38 13.29 19.26
CA SER A 5 13.63 12.32 18.17
C SER A 5 13.47 13.00 16.81
N GLN A 6 14.55 13.16 16.04
CA GLN A 6 14.47 13.79 14.71
C GLN A 6 13.70 12.91 13.73
N LYS A 7 14.00 11.62 13.69
CA LYS A 7 13.33 10.65 12.81
C LYS A 7 11.82 10.63 13.00
N ASP A 8 11.34 10.59 14.24
CA ASP A 8 9.90 10.57 14.51
C ASP A 8 9.26 11.92 14.20
N PHE A 9 9.94 13.02 14.52
CA PHE A 9 9.42 14.35 14.21
C PHE A 9 9.21 14.55 12.71
N PHE A 10 10.22 14.23 11.88
CA PHE A 10 10.12 14.40 10.43
C PHE A 10 9.21 13.37 9.76
N SER A 11 9.16 12.13 10.24
CA SER A 11 8.20 11.14 9.73
C SER A 11 6.76 11.47 10.12
N GLY A 12 6.53 12.00 11.34
CA GLY A 12 5.24 12.51 11.78
C GLY A 12 4.76 13.69 10.94
N LEU A 13 5.65 14.66 10.65
CA LEU A 13 5.36 15.77 9.72
C LEU A 13 5.05 15.27 8.32
N MET A 14 5.79 14.28 7.81
CA MET A 14 5.53 13.67 6.51
C MET A 14 4.13 13.02 6.47
N PHE A 15 3.77 12.23 7.49
CA PHE A 15 2.43 11.64 7.58
C PHE A 15 1.33 12.68 7.68
N MET A 16 1.55 13.76 8.43
CA MET A 16 0.62 14.89 8.46
C MET A 16 0.46 15.57 7.11
N GLY A 17 1.55 15.91 6.44
CA GLY A 17 1.52 16.59 5.15
C GLY A 17 0.87 15.74 4.07
N VAL A 18 1.27 14.47 3.95
CA VAL A 18 0.67 13.53 2.99
C VAL A 18 -0.79 13.28 3.34
N GLY A 19 -1.11 13.01 4.62
CA GLY A 19 -2.48 12.79 5.07
C GLY A 19 -3.41 13.97 4.77
N ALA A 20 -2.96 15.19 5.06
CA ALA A 20 -3.70 16.41 4.75
C ALA A 20 -3.87 16.62 3.24
N ALA A 21 -2.85 16.34 2.43
CA ALA A 21 -2.93 16.44 0.98
C ALA A 21 -3.93 15.44 0.39
N PHE A 22 -3.95 14.19 0.87
CA PHE A 22 -4.94 13.19 0.46
C PHE A 22 -6.34 13.55 0.93
N ALA A 23 -6.50 14.02 2.18
CA ALA A 23 -7.80 14.46 2.70
C ALA A 23 -8.35 15.65 1.90
N TRP A 24 -7.51 16.65 1.61
CA TRP A 24 -7.87 17.79 0.78
C TRP A 24 -8.21 17.35 -0.65
N GLY A 25 -7.35 16.57 -1.30
CA GLY A 25 -7.58 16.08 -2.65
C GLY A 25 -8.82 15.20 -2.77
N ALA A 26 -9.16 14.45 -1.72
CA ALA A 26 -10.38 13.65 -1.69
C ALA A 26 -11.67 14.49 -1.70
N THR A 27 -11.62 15.75 -1.26
CA THR A 27 -12.78 16.66 -1.28
C THR A 27 -13.23 17.05 -2.69
N THR A 28 -12.36 16.90 -3.70
CA THR A 28 -12.72 17.12 -5.11
C THR A 28 -13.43 15.92 -5.73
N TYR A 29 -13.51 14.79 -5.03
CA TYR A 29 -14.19 13.58 -5.49
C TYR A 29 -15.50 13.38 -4.72
N SER A 30 -16.45 12.66 -5.33
CA SER A 30 -17.62 12.21 -4.59
C SER A 30 -17.20 11.24 -3.49
N VAL A 31 -17.49 11.61 -2.24
CA VAL A 31 -17.23 10.77 -1.06
C VAL A 31 -18.29 9.66 -0.94
N GLY A 32 -19.52 9.91 -1.40
CA GLY A 32 -20.62 8.96 -1.23
C GLY A 32 -21.02 8.77 0.23
N THR A 33 -21.43 7.55 0.60
CA THR A 33 -21.80 7.18 1.97
C THR A 33 -21.01 5.95 2.43
N GLY A 34 -21.02 5.63 3.73
CA GLY A 34 -20.32 4.43 4.24
C GLY A 34 -20.79 3.12 3.60
N ALA A 35 -22.04 3.06 3.14
CA ALA A 35 -22.60 1.90 2.45
C ALA A 35 -22.38 1.93 0.92
N ARG A 36 -22.09 3.10 0.34
CA ARG A 36 -21.76 3.28 -1.08
C ARG A 36 -20.58 4.24 -1.17
N MET A 37 -19.41 3.71 -0.88
CA MET A 37 -18.17 4.48 -0.85
C MET A 37 -17.87 5.02 -2.25
N GLY A 38 -17.84 6.34 -2.39
CA GLY A 38 -17.35 6.99 -3.60
C GLY A 38 -15.82 6.93 -3.67
N PRO A 39 -15.22 7.30 -4.82
CA PRO A 39 -13.77 7.28 -5.01
C PRO A 39 -13.01 8.16 -4.00
N GLY A 40 -13.65 9.19 -3.45
CA GLY A 40 -13.06 10.04 -2.41
C GLY A 40 -13.12 9.47 -0.99
N TYR A 41 -13.95 8.46 -0.71
CA TYR A 41 -14.19 7.97 0.66
C TYR A 41 -12.93 7.43 1.32
N PHE A 42 -12.28 6.47 0.66
CA PHE A 42 -11.10 5.81 1.20
C PHE A 42 -9.91 6.77 1.34
N PRO A 43 -9.55 7.57 0.31
CA PRO A 43 -8.52 8.61 0.45
C PRO A 43 -8.79 9.62 1.56
N LEU A 44 -10.03 10.06 1.76
CA LEU A 44 -10.40 11.02 2.80
C LEU A 44 -10.18 10.44 4.20
N MET A 45 -10.75 9.26 4.47
CA MET A 45 -10.64 8.60 5.78
C MET A 45 -9.20 8.23 6.12
N LEU A 46 -8.47 7.66 5.16
CA LEU A 46 -7.07 7.32 5.33
C LEU A 46 -6.22 8.59 5.54
N GLY A 47 -6.49 9.66 4.78
CA GLY A 47 -5.79 10.94 4.91
C GLY A 47 -5.97 11.57 6.29
N ILE A 48 -7.21 11.60 6.80
CA ILE A 48 -7.51 12.10 8.15
C ILE A 48 -6.79 11.25 9.21
N LEU A 49 -6.86 9.92 9.11
CA LEU A 49 -6.22 9.03 10.07
C LEU A 49 -4.70 9.21 10.07
N LEU A 50 -4.08 9.30 8.88
CA LEU A 50 -2.65 9.56 8.73
C LEU A 50 -2.26 10.91 9.33
N ALA A 51 -3.08 11.95 9.15
CA ALA A 51 -2.82 13.26 9.73
C ALA A 51 -2.89 13.24 11.26
N LEU A 52 -3.88 12.56 11.84
CA LEU A 52 -3.99 12.43 13.29
C LEU A 52 -2.82 11.63 13.88
N ILE A 53 -2.48 10.48 13.28
CA ILE A 53 -1.35 9.65 13.72
C ILE A 53 -0.04 10.42 13.60
N GLY A 54 0.18 11.13 12.48
CA GLY A 54 1.35 11.97 12.28
C GLY A 54 1.46 13.08 13.32
N GLY A 55 0.34 13.68 13.72
CA GLY A 55 0.28 14.67 14.81
C GLY A 55 0.69 14.09 16.16
N VAL A 56 0.17 12.90 16.50
CA VAL A 56 0.55 12.18 17.72
C VAL A 56 2.04 11.84 17.74
N ILE A 57 2.58 11.34 16.62
CA ILE A 57 4.01 11.01 16.50
C ILE A 57 4.88 12.26 16.66
N THR A 58 4.51 13.35 15.97
CA THR A 58 5.24 14.62 16.02
C THR A 58 5.24 15.20 17.44
N PHE A 59 4.10 15.15 18.13
CA PHE A 59 3.99 15.59 19.52
C PHE A 59 4.86 14.74 20.44
N LYS A 60 4.76 13.41 20.35
CA LYS A 60 5.60 12.49 21.14
C LYS A 60 7.09 12.74 20.91
N ALA A 61 7.51 13.03 19.69
CA ALA A 61 8.90 13.35 19.35
C ALA A 61 9.45 14.62 20.03
N THR A 62 8.58 15.46 20.59
CA THR A 62 8.98 16.67 21.35
C THR A 62 8.87 16.51 22.87
N VAL A 63 8.13 15.50 23.35
CA VAL A 63 7.82 15.30 24.78
C VAL A 63 8.53 14.09 25.37
N VAL A 64 8.63 12.99 24.61
CA VAL A 64 9.26 11.74 25.06
C VAL A 64 10.76 11.83 24.85
N GLU A 65 11.54 11.51 25.88
CA GLU A 65 12.99 11.46 25.76
C GLU A 65 13.41 10.19 25.03
N THR A 66 14.18 10.35 23.96
CA THR A 66 14.82 9.26 23.24
C THR A 66 16.32 9.31 23.49
N VAL A 67 16.90 8.16 23.77
CA VAL A 67 18.35 7.99 23.89
C VAL A 67 18.96 8.35 22.51
N ASP A 68 19.82 9.36 22.47
CA ASP A 68 20.62 9.79 21.29
C ASP A 68 19.93 10.52 20.13
N GLY A 69 18.70 11.03 20.29
CA GLY A 69 18.14 11.97 19.31
C GLY A 69 17.61 11.36 18.00
N ASP A 70 17.79 10.06 17.79
CA ASP A 70 17.42 9.27 16.60
C ASP A 70 17.47 10.09 15.29
N LYS A 71 18.69 10.33 14.80
CA LYS A 71 18.92 11.06 13.54
C LYS A 71 18.27 10.31 12.37
N ILE A 72 17.88 11.07 11.34
CA ILE A 72 17.38 10.49 10.09
C ILE A 72 18.49 9.63 9.46
N GLY A 73 18.20 8.35 9.27
CA GLY A 73 19.10 7.41 8.62
C GLY A 73 19.17 7.58 7.10
N HIS A 74 19.94 6.71 6.44
CA HIS A 74 20.05 6.70 4.99
C HIS A 74 18.73 6.33 4.31
N TRP A 75 18.51 6.86 3.11
CA TRP A 75 17.34 6.54 2.31
C TRP A 75 17.33 5.09 1.83
N ALA A 76 16.21 4.41 2.03
CA ALA A 76 16.03 3.01 1.67
C ALA A 76 15.63 2.84 0.19
N TRP A 77 16.53 3.18 -0.73
CA TRP A 77 16.28 3.15 -2.19
C TRP A 77 15.84 1.76 -2.69
N LYS A 78 16.47 0.69 -2.19
CA LYS A 78 16.14 -0.68 -2.57
C LYS A 78 14.67 -1.02 -2.20
N PRO A 79 14.23 -0.91 -0.93
CA PRO A 79 12.83 -1.12 -0.58
C PRO A 79 11.87 -0.23 -1.36
N LEU A 80 12.19 1.06 -1.52
CA LEU A 80 11.33 1.99 -2.23
C LEU A 80 11.09 1.55 -3.68
N PHE A 81 12.15 1.18 -4.40
CA PHE A 81 12.05 0.70 -5.78
C PHE A 81 11.20 -0.57 -5.89
N PHE A 82 11.49 -1.59 -5.08
CA PHE A 82 10.79 -2.88 -5.16
C PHE A 82 9.31 -2.79 -4.79
N ILE A 83 8.94 -1.98 -3.78
CA ILE A 83 7.54 -1.82 -3.39
C ILE A 83 6.74 -1.04 -4.46
N LEU A 84 7.33 0.00 -5.06
CA LEU A 84 6.69 0.71 -6.17
C LEU A 84 6.54 -0.21 -7.38
N LEU A 85 7.60 -0.95 -7.74
CA LEU A 85 7.59 -1.91 -8.84
C LEU A 85 6.52 -2.99 -8.62
N ALA A 86 6.41 -3.54 -7.41
CA ALA A 86 5.41 -4.55 -7.08
C ALA A 86 3.99 -4.05 -7.32
N ASN A 87 3.67 -2.83 -6.88
CA ASN A 87 2.34 -2.23 -7.08
C ASN A 87 2.04 -1.95 -8.56
N VAL A 88 3.02 -1.44 -9.31
CA VAL A 88 2.86 -1.19 -10.76
C VAL A 88 2.63 -2.51 -11.49
N VAL A 89 3.44 -3.53 -11.22
CA VAL A 89 3.31 -4.86 -11.83
C VAL A 89 1.97 -5.49 -11.46
N PHE A 90 1.53 -5.37 -10.21
CA PHE A 90 0.20 -5.84 -9.80
C PHE A 90 -0.91 -5.20 -10.62
N GLY A 91 -0.92 -3.87 -10.76
CA GLY A 91 -1.93 -3.16 -11.55
C GLY A 91 -1.94 -3.60 -13.01
N ILE A 92 -0.76 -3.71 -13.62
CA ILE A 92 -0.60 -4.16 -15.01
C ILE A 92 -1.09 -5.60 -15.20
N LEU A 93 -0.74 -6.52 -14.31
CA LEU A 93 -1.15 -7.93 -14.43
C LEU A 93 -2.64 -8.12 -14.14
N LEU A 94 -3.20 -7.35 -13.20
CA LEU A 94 -4.60 -7.46 -12.83
C LEU A 94 -5.52 -6.90 -13.93
N ALA A 95 -5.27 -5.68 -14.39
CA ALA A 95 -6.13 -4.98 -15.35
C ALA A 95 -5.73 -5.18 -16.81
N GLY A 96 -4.52 -5.69 -17.06
CA GLY A 96 -3.89 -5.65 -18.37
C GLY A 96 -3.35 -4.26 -18.70
N LEU A 97 -2.57 -4.17 -19.77
CA LEU A 97 -2.08 -2.90 -20.30
C LEU A 97 -2.28 -2.87 -21.82
N PRO A 98 -3.44 -2.37 -22.30
CA PRO A 98 -3.80 -2.40 -23.71
C PRO A 98 -2.81 -1.65 -24.61
N SER A 99 -2.20 -0.57 -24.10
CA SER A 99 -1.21 0.24 -24.83
C SER A 99 0.08 -0.52 -25.16
N LEU A 100 0.38 -1.60 -24.43
CA LEU A 100 1.55 -2.46 -24.65
C LEU A 100 1.14 -3.87 -25.13
N GLY A 101 -0.14 -4.10 -25.40
CA GLY A 101 -0.66 -5.40 -25.83
C GLY A 101 -0.63 -6.49 -24.75
N ILE A 102 -0.50 -6.11 -23.47
CA ILE A 102 -0.44 -7.07 -22.35
C ILE A 102 -1.87 -7.40 -21.91
N PRO A 103 -2.33 -8.67 -22.04
CA PRO A 103 -3.64 -9.06 -21.56
C PRO A 103 -3.71 -9.07 -20.04
N ALA A 104 -4.93 -9.01 -19.49
CA ALA A 104 -5.14 -9.20 -18.07
C ALA A 104 -4.77 -10.65 -17.67
N MET A 105 -3.79 -10.79 -16.78
CA MET A 105 -3.33 -12.06 -16.22
C MET A 105 -4.16 -12.49 -15.01
N GLY A 106 -4.97 -11.57 -14.47
CA GLY A 106 -5.91 -11.81 -13.39
C GLY A 106 -5.29 -11.78 -11.99
N LEU A 107 -6.17 -11.86 -11.00
CA LEU A 107 -5.85 -11.68 -9.58
C LEU A 107 -4.78 -12.63 -9.07
N ILE A 108 -4.86 -13.93 -9.42
CA ILE A 108 -3.94 -14.93 -8.86
C ILE A 108 -2.51 -14.62 -9.31
N VAL A 109 -2.28 -14.45 -10.61
CA VAL A 109 -0.96 -14.15 -11.15
C VAL A 109 -0.43 -12.82 -10.60
N ALA A 110 -1.30 -11.80 -10.51
CA ALA A 110 -0.93 -10.50 -9.94
C ALA A 110 -0.47 -10.61 -8.48
N ILE A 111 -1.16 -11.40 -7.64
CA ILE A 111 -0.77 -11.61 -6.22
C ILE A 111 0.59 -12.30 -6.12
N TYR A 112 0.84 -13.34 -6.91
CA TYR A 112 2.14 -14.01 -6.90
C TYR A 112 3.26 -13.05 -7.31
N ALA A 113 3.10 -12.34 -8.43
CA ALA A 113 4.09 -11.39 -8.89
C ALA A 113 4.35 -10.28 -7.85
N LEU A 114 3.29 -9.67 -7.29
CA LEU A 114 3.39 -8.65 -6.25
C LEU A 114 4.16 -9.18 -5.04
N THR A 115 3.79 -10.36 -4.54
CA THR A 115 4.38 -10.91 -3.30
C THR A 115 5.86 -11.23 -3.49
N PHE A 116 6.23 -11.82 -4.63
CA PHE A 116 7.64 -12.10 -4.96
C PHE A 116 8.44 -10.81 -5.12
N ILE A 117 7.96 -9.83 -5.87
CA ILE A 117 8.69 -8.58 -6.10
C ILE A 117 8.81 -7.78 -4.79
N ALA A 118 7.73 -7.68 -4.01
CA ALA A 118 7.76 -6.99 -2.72
C ALA A 118 8.72 -7.66 -1.73
N SER A 119 8.83 -9.00 -1.73
CA SER A 119 9.74 -9.71 -0.83
C SER A 119 11.22 -9.41 -1.10
N LEU A 120 11.59 -9.01 -2.33
CA LEU A 120 12.95 -8.59 -2.68
C LEU A 120 13.36 -7.25 -2.04
N ALA A 121 12.41 -6.48 -1.52
CA ALA A 121 12.69 -5.29 -0.71
C ALA A 121 13.42 -5.65 0.61
N GLY A 122 13.23 -6.87 1.11
CA GLY A 122 13.83 -7.35 2.35
C GLY A 122 15.35 -7.50 2.30
N LYS A 123 15.95 -7.66 3.49
CA LYS A 123 17.35 -8.07 3.63
C LYS A 123 17.53 -9.58 3.43
N GLU A 124 16.52 -10.35 3.80
CA GLU A 124 16.48 -11.80 3.70
C GLU A 124 15.38 -12.22 2.72
N PHE A 125 15.71 -13.13 1.79
CA PHE A 125 14.75 -13.68 0.84
C PHE A 125 14.71 -15.20 0.97
N ASN A 126 13.51 -15.72 1.26
CA ASN A 126 13.25 -17.15 1.31
C ASN A 126 12.13 -17.49 0.33
N ALA A 127 12.49 -18.05 -0.82
CA ALA A 127 11.54 -18.36 -1.89
C ALA A 127 10.40 -19.29 -1.44
N LYS A 128 10.67 -20.25 -0.53
CA LYS A 128 9.64 -21.16 -0.01
C LYS A 128 8.63 -20.42 0.85
N ALA A 129 9.10 -19.58 1.78
CA ALA A 129 8.23 -18.78 2.63
C ALA A 129 7.39 -17.79 1.81
N VAL A 130 8.01 -17.14 0.82
CA VAL A 130 7.33 -16.20 -0.10
C VAL A 130 6.27 -16.91 -0.93
N PHE A 131 6.58 -18.11 -1.43
CA PHE A 131 5.60 -18.92 -2.17
C PHE A 131 4.39 -19.28 -1.30
N VAL A 132 4.62 -19.78 -0.08
CA VAL A 132 3.54 -20.10 0.87
C VAL A 132 2.70 -18.86 1.18
N LEU A 133 3.35 -17.73 1.44
CA LEU A 133 2.67 -16.45 1.68
C LEU A 133 1.79 -16.05 0.48
N ALA A 134 2.34 -16.13 -0.74
CA ALA A 134 1.60 -15.81 -1.96
C ALA A 134 0.39 -16.74 -2.15
N THR A 135 0.53 -18.04 -1.88
CA THR A 135 -0.58 -19.01 -1.95
C THR A 135 -1.67 -18.68 -0.94
N VAL A 136 -1.31 -18.39 0.31
CA VAL A 136 -2.28 -18.03 1.36
C VAL A 136 -3.00 -16.74 1.00
N LEU A 137 -2.28 -15.72 0.54
CA LEU A 137 -2.87 -14.47 0.08
C LEU A 137 -3.80 -14.68 -1.12
N ALA A 138 -3.37 -15.46 -2.12
CA ALA A 138 -4.18 -15.75 -3.31
C ALA A 138 -5.47 -16.50 -2.95
N ALA A 139 -5.38 -17.53 -2.11
CA ALA A 139 -6.54 -18.29 -1.64
C ALA A 139 -7.47 -17.42 -0.79
N GLY A 140 -6.92 -16.60 0.11
CA GLY A 140 -7.67 -15.68 0.95
C GLY A 140 -8.38 -14.60 0.13
N SER A 141 -7.69 -13.99 -0.83
CA SER A 141 -8.29 -13.01 -1.75
C SER A 141 -9.36 -13.63 -2.65
N TYR A 142 -9.15 -14.85 -3.15
CA TYR A 142 -10.18 -15.57 -3.90
C TYR A 142 -11.41 -15.84 -3.03
N GLY A 143 -11.22 -16.37 -1.81
CA GLY A 143 -12.31 -16.64 -0.87
C GLY A 143 -13.09 -15.38 -0.48
N ALA A 144 -12.39 -14.29 -0.16
CA ALA A 144 -13.02 -13.04 0.22
C ALA A 144 -13.74 -12.38 -0.97
N PHE A 145 -13.07 -12.22 -2.09
CA PHE A 145 -13.57 -11.39 -3.18
C PHE A 145 -14.50 -12.14 -4.14
N VAL A 146 -14.18 -13.39 -4.47
CA VAL A 146 -14.95 -14.20 -5.43
C VAL A 146 -16.06 -14.95 -4.74
N LEU A 147 -15.77 -15.66 -3.64
CA LEU A 147 -16.77 -16.49 -2.97
C LEU A 147 -17.69 -15.68 -2.04
N ALA A 148 -17.13 -14.86 -1.14
CA ALA A 148 -17.93 -14.15 -0.15
C ALA A 148 -18.60 -12.91 -0.73
N LEU A 149 -17.86 -12.08 -1.48
CA LEU A 149 -18.37 -10.81 -2.03
C LEU A 149 -18.93 -10.91 -3.45
N LYS A 150 -18.71 -12.04 -4.14
CA LYS A 150 -19.18 -12.29 -5.52
C LYS A 150 -18.81 -11.17 -6.50
N LEU A 151 -17.63 -10.58 -6.33
CA LEU A 151 -17.13 -9.54 -7.20
C LEU A 151 -16.75 -10.11 -8.57
N GLN A 152 -17.08 -9.38 -9.63
CA GLN A 152 -16.74 -9.75 -11.00
C GLN A 152 -15.49 -8.99 -11.46
N PHE A 153 -14.35 -9.66 -11.42
CA PHE A 153 -13.07 -9.18 -11.97
C PHE A 153 -12.24 -10.37 -12.45
N PRO A 154 -11.24 -10.17 -13.35
CA PRO A 154 -10.44 -11.28 -13.88
C PRO A 154 -9.66 -11.97 -12.76
N VAL A 155 -10.03 -13.22 -12.47
CA VAL A 155 -9.30 -14.07 -11.50
C VAL A 155 -8.13 -14.77 -12.18
N TRP A 156 -8.41 -15.28 -13.38
CA TRP A 156 -7.50 -16.04 -14.21
C TRP A 156 -7.08 -15.23 -15.43
N PRO A 157 -5.99 -15.62 -16.10
CA PRO A 157 -5.57 -14.97 -17.33
C PRO A 157 -6.67 -15.05 -18.40
N SER A 158 -6.85 -13.95 -19.13
CA SER A 158 -7.93 -13.80 -20.12
C SER A 158 -7.85 -14.77 -21.29
N PHE A 159 -6.73 -15.46 -21.49
CA PHE A 159 -6.54 -16.48 -22.52
C PHE A 159 -6.87 -17.91 -22.03
N ILE A 160 -7.04 -18.12 -20.73
CA ILE A 160 -7.46 -19.42 -20.16
C ILE A 160 -8.99 -19.47 -20.03
N VAL A 161 -9.61 -18.32 -19.81
CA VAL A 161 -11.06 -18.17 -19.68
C VAL A 161 -11.59 -17.59 -20.99
N GLY A 162 -11.73 -18.45 -22.00
CA GLY A 162 -12.47 -18.15 -23.23
C GLY A 162 -13.97 -18.11 -22.98
#